data_AF-A0A328RW52-F1
#
_entry.id   AF-A0A328RW52-F1
#
_cell.length_a   1.000
_cell.length_b   1.000
_cell.length_c   1.000
_cell.angle_alpha   90.00
_cell.angle_beta   90.00
_cell.angle_gamma   90.00
#
_symmetry.space_group_name_H-M   'P 1'
#
loop_
_entity.id
_entity.type
_entity.pdbx_description
1 polymer ?
#
loop_
_entity_poly.entity_id
_entity_poly.type
_entity_poly.pdbx_seq_one_letter_code
_entity_poly.pdbx_strand_id
1 'polypeptide(L)'
;MIETYEYNLTDQENDSFFLKCKVEYDTNNDYNTNYYFFDGDKWLKDFIDLNKLSPKDKTGQDEFEDFVTRVHDYMVHGNIWKDLKAMNDKQTTDKEQYKLHIIANKL
;
A
#
# COMPACT_ATOMS: atom_id res chain seq x y z
N MET A 1 -22.40 -3.43 -3.71
CA MET A 1 -22.28 -2.77 -2.38
C MET A 1 -20.86 -2.28 -2.30
N ILE A 2 -20.60 -1.03 -1.91
CA ILE A 2 -19.21 -0.56 -1.83
C ILE A 2 -18.64 -1.04 -0.50
N GLU A 3 -17.58 -1.85 -0.58
CA GLU A 3 -16.77 -2.22 0.58
C GLU A 3 -15.47 -1.40 0.58
N THR A 4 -14.98 -1.09 1.78
CA THR A 4 -13.77 -0.31 2.00
C THR A 4 -12.82 -1.09 2.89
N TYR A 5 -11.57 -1.21 2.45
CA TYR A 5 -10.51 -1.88 3.21
C TYR A 5 -9.30 -0.95 3.30
N GLU A 6 -8.69 -0.90 4.48
CA GLU A 6 -7.41 -0.24 4.69
C GLU A 6 -6.30 -1.28 4.88
N TYR A 7 -5.11 -0.95 4.42
CA TYR A 7 -3.94 -1.82 4.49
C TYR A 7 -2.73 -1.01 4.93
N ASN A 8 -1.91 -1.61 5.78
CA ASN A 8 -0.57 -1.11 6.07
C ASN A 8 0.44 -1.98 5.33
N LEU A 9 1.25 -1.36 4.48
CA LEU A 9 2.39 -1.97 3.81
C LEU A 9 3.64 -1.51 4.56
N THR A 10 4.33 -2.44 5.22
CA THR A 10 5.54 -2.16 6.00
C THR A 10 6.73 -2.79 5.30
N ASP A 11 7.87 -2.09 5.31
CA ASP A 11 9.11 -2.66 4.79
C ASP A 11 9.62 -3.77 5.72
N GLN A 12 10.04 -4.90 5.16
CA GLN A 12 10.60 -6.00 5.95
C GLN A 12 12.02 -5.71 6.44
N GLU A 13 12.76 -4.82 5.77
CA GLU A 13 14.13 -4.45 6.15
C GLU A 13 14.16 -3.33 7.18
N ASN A 14 13.12 -2.47 7.20
CA ASN A 14 12.98 -1.38 8.15
C ASN A 14 11.50 -1.16 8.56
N ASP A 15 11.11 -1.67 9.72
CA ASP A 15 9.74 -1.61 10.25
C ASP A 15 9.22 -0.19 10.51
N SER A 16 10.10 0.81 10.56
CA SER A 16 9.72 2.22 10.67
C SER A 16 9.15 2.79 9.35
N PHE A 17 9.42 2.12 8.23
CA PHE A 17 8.89 2.52 6.92
C PHE A 17 7.60 1.79 6.63
N PHE A 18 6.51 2.55 6.54
CA PHE A 18 5.22 2.02 6.19
C PHE A 18 4.41 2.99 5.34
N LEU A 19 3.53 2.44 4.51
CA LEU A 19 2.52 3.16 3.75
C LEU A 19 1.14 2.66 4.15
N LYS A 20 0.20 3.59 4.29
CA LYS A 20 -1.22 3.23 4.42
C LYS A 20 -1.89 3.39 3.07
N CYS A 21 -2.60 2.37 2.62
CA CYS A 21 -3.43 2.44 1.44
C CYS A 21 -4.86 2.01 1.76
N LYS A 22 -5.80 2.44 0.93
CA LYS A 22 -7.23 2.10 1.05
C LYS A 22 -7.76 1.70 -0.32
N VAL A 23 -8.59 0.67 -0.34
CA VAL A 23 -9.30 0.20 -1.53
C VAL A 23 -10.80 0.33 -1.29
N GLU A 24 -11.49 1.01 -2.19
CA GLU A 24 -12.94 1.02 -2.27
C GLU A 24 -13.35 0.27 -3.52
N TYR A 25 -14.09 -0.82 -3.38
CA TYR A 25 -14.55 -1.59 -4.54
C TYR A 25 -16.03 -1.95 -4.42
N ASP A 26 -16.74 -1.90 -5.55
CA ASP A 26 -18.12 -2.38 -5.61
C ASP A 26 -18.13 -3.90 -5.79
N THR A 27 -18.67 -4.62 -4.81
CA THR A 27 -18.82 -6.08 -4.83
C THR A 27 -19.63 -6.59 -6.03
N ASN A 28 -20.43 -5.73 -6.66
CA ASN A 28 -21.29 -6.08 -7.78
C ASN A 28 -20.69 -5.65 -9.14
N ASN A 29 -19.63 -4.85 -9.15
CA ASN A 29 -19.01 -4.31 -10.35
C ASN A 29 -17.52 -3.96 -10.12
N ASP A 30 -16.62 -4.87 -10.47
CA ASP A 30 -15.18 -4.72 -10.26
C ASP A 30 -14.55 -3.53 -10.99
N TYR A 31 -15.20 -3.00 -12.04
CA TYR A 31 -14.73 -1.80 -12.75
C TYR A 31 -14.83 -0.53 -11.90
N ASN A 32 -15.65 -0.52 -10.85
CA ASN A 32 -15.75 0.59 -9.90
C ASN A 32 -14.86 0.36 -8.68
N THR A 33 -13.55 0.25 -8.92
CA THR A 33 -12.54 0.16 -7.85
C THR A 33 -11.71 1.44 -7.80
N ASN A 34 -11.61 2.06 -6.62
CA ASN A 34 -10.77 3.23 -6.35
C ASN A 34 -9.66 2.86 -5.36
N TYR A 35 -8.46 3.37 -5.63
CA TYR A 35 -7.28 3.16 -4.81
C TYR A 35 -6.83 4.48 -4.19
N TYR A 36 -6.42 4.44 -2.94
CA TYR A 36 -5.93 5.63 -2.22
C TYR A 36 -4.67 5.32 -1.44
N PHE A 37 -3.82 6.33 -1.30
CA PHE A 37 -2.67 6.34 -0.38
C PHE A 37 -2.82 7.49 0.61
N PHE A 38 -2.41 7.25 1.85
CA PHE A 38 -2.42 8.27 2.89
C PHE A 38 -1.09 9.04 2.88
N ASP A 39 -1.14 10.36 2.79
CA ASP A 39 0.05 11.20 2.77
C ASP A 39 0.49 11.73 4.15
N GLY A 40 -0.25 11.38 5.20
CA GLY A 40 -0.06 11.92 6.56
C GLY A 40 -1.17 12.88 6.99
N ASP A 41 -1.91 13.47 6.04
CA ASP A 41 -3.03 14.39 6.29
C ASP A 41 -4.30 13.94 5.56
N LYS A 42 -4.17 13.45 4.31
CA LYS A 42 -5.29 13.16 3.42
C LYS A 42 -5.13 11.82 2.71
N TRP A 43 -6.28 11.24 2.35
CA TRP A 43 -6.35 10.14 1.40
C TRP A 43 -6.35 10.70 -0.02
N LEU A 44 -5.30 10.42 -0.79
CA LEU A 44 -5.21 10.84 -2.19
C LEU A 44 -5.46 9.65 -3.09
N LYS A 45 -6.29 9.87 -4.11
CA LYS A 45 -6.73 8.84 -5.05
C LYS A 45 -5.71 8.66 -6.17
N ASP A 46 -5.31 7.41 -6.41
CA ASP A 46 -4.41 6.93 -7.47
C ASP A 46 -3.01 7.58 -7.52
N PHE A 47 -2.01 6.82 -7.98
CA PHE A 47 -0.64 7.22 -8.36
C PHE A 47 -0.11 8.53 -7.75
N ILE A 48 0.02 8.58 -6.41
CA ILE A 48 0.91 9.55 -5.79
C ILE A 48 2.35 9.23 -6.24
N ASP A 49 3.14 10.26 -6.50
CA ASP A 49 4.59 10.17 -6.40
C ASP A 49 4.94 9.89 -4.94
N LEU A 50 5.01 8.60 -4.58
CA LEU A 50 5.16 8.11 -3.20
C LEU A 50 6.44 8.63 -2.54
N ASN A 51 7.40 9.13 -3.34
CA ASN A 51 8.59 9.85 -2.85
C ASN A 51 8.24 11.15 -2.11
N LYS A 52 7.02 11.69 -2.27
CA LYS A 52 6.54 12.82 -1.46
C LYS A 52 6.35 12.44 0.02
N LEU A 53 6.35 11.15 0.34
CA LEU A 53 6.25 10.62 1.69
C LEU A 53 7.62 10.41 2.34
N SER A 54 8.71 10.71 1.60
CA SER A 54 10.07 10.47 2.06
C SER A 54 10.42 11.27 3.32
N PRO A 55 11.22 10.68 4.23
CA PRO A 55 11.84 11.39 5.35
C PRO A 55 12.63 12.62 4.88
N LYS A 56 12.76 13.63 5.74
CA LYS A 56 13.48 14.88 5.43
C LYS A 56 15.00 14.75 5.57
N ASP A 57 15.48 13.72 6.26
CA ASP A 57 16.90 13.45 6.43
C ASP A 57 17.42 12.61 5.24
N LYS A 58 18.61 12.97 4.74
CA LYS A 58 19.19 12.35 3.54
C LYS A 58 19.50 10.86 3.68
N THR A 59 19.78 10.38 4.89
CA THR A 59 20.20 8.98 5.10
C THR A 59 18.99 8.04 5.08
N GLY A 60 17.86 8.42 5.69
CA GLY A 60 16.62 7.65 5.58
C GLY A 60 15.89 7.84 4.25
N GLN A 61 16.24 8.88 3.48
CA GLN A 61 15.59 9.16 2.19
C GLN A 61 15.87 8.08 1.14
N ASP A 62 17.13 7.70 0.92
CA ASP A 62 17.49 6.72 -0.12
C ASP A 62 16.85 5.35 0.16
N GLU A 63 16.89 4.89 1.42
CA GLU A 63 16.29 3.61 1.83
C GLU A 63 14.75 3.63 1.70
N PHE A 64 14.13 4.77 1.98
CA PHE A 64 12.69 4.93 1.82
C PHE A 64 12.27 4.99 0.34
N GLU A 65 13.05 5.66 -0.52
CA GLU A 65 12.81 5.69 -1.97
C GLU A 65 12.93 4.28 -2.58
N ASP A 66 13.87 3.47 -2.09
CA ASP A 66 13.98 2.06 -2.46
C ASP A 66 12.75 1.26 -2.02
N PHE A 67 12.26 1.47 -0.79
CA PHE A 67 11.02 0.87 -0.30
C PHE A 67 9.80 1.26 -1.16
N VAL A 68 9.65 2.55 -1.46
CA VAL A 68 8.61 3.09 -2.33
C VAL A 68 8.68 2.45 -3.73
N THR A 69 9.89 2.29 -4.27
CA THR A 69 10.11 1.67 -5.57
C THR A 69 9.63 0.22 -5.58
N ARG A 70 9.86 -0.55 -4.51
CA ARG A 70 9.35 -1.93 -4.38
C ARG A 70 7.82 -1.99 -4.31
N VAL A 71 7.19 -1.06 -3.59
CA VAL A 71 5.73 -0.94 -3.55
C VAL A 71 5.17 -0.62 -4.93
N HIS A 72 5.79 0.33 -5.65
CA HIS A 72 5.38 0.69 -7.01
C HIS A 72 5.56 -0.46 -8.00
N ASP A 73 6.68 -1.18 -7.92
CA ASP A 73 6.93 -2.38 -8.74
C ASP A 73 5.86 -3.44 -8.49
N TYR A 74 5.45 -3.64 -7.24
CA TYR A 74 4.36 -4.55 -6.91
C TYR A 74 3.01 -4.09 -7.46
N MET A 75 2.73 -2.78 -7.45
CA MET A 75 1.53 -2.21 -8.06
C MET A 75 1.46 -2.46 -9.56
N VAL A 76 2.56 -2.22 -10.27
CA VAL A 76 2.59 -2.28 -11.74
C VAL A 76 2.77 -3.71 -12.26
N HIS A 77 3.62 -4.50 -11.62
CA HIS A 77 4.06 -5.79 -12.14
C HIS A 77 3.49 -7.00 -11.39
N GLY A 78 3.17 -6.87 -10.10
CA GLY A 78 2.69 -7.99 -9.29
C GLY A 78 1.21 -7.94 -8.92
N ASN A 79 0.44 -6.96 -9.42
CA ASN A 79 -0.99 -6.81 -9.16
C ASN A 79 -1.35 -6.79 -7.66
N ILE A 80 -0.66 -5.97 -6.87
CA ILE A 80 -0.89 -5.83 -5.42
C ILE A 80 -2.38 -5.78 -5.04
N TRP A 81 -3.20 -5.07 -5.82
CA TRP A 81 -4.62 -4.88 -5.55
C TRP A 81 -5.43 -6.18 -5.54
N LYS A 82 -5.07 -7.14 -6.38
CA LYS A 82 -5.72 -8.45 -6.41
C LYS A 82 -5.41 -9.22 -5.12
N ASP A 83 -4.17 -9.14 -4.67
CA ASP A 83 -3.72 -9.84 -3.46
C ASP A 83 -4.34 -9.19 -2.21
N LEU A 84 -4.37 -7.86 -2.14
CA LEU A 84 -5.02 -7.12 -1.05
C LEU A 84 -6.52 -7.46 -0.94
N LYS A 85 -7.24 -7.47 -2.07
CA LYS A 85 -8.67 -7.84 -2.10
C LYS A 85 -8.96 -9.28 -1.61
N ALA A 86 -7.98 -10.18 -1.71
CA ALA A 86 -8.13 -11.56 -1.26
C ALA A 86 -7.86 -11.73 0.25
N MET A 87 -7.37 -10.68 0.93
CA MET A 87 -7.09 -10.72 2.36
C MET A 87 -8.37 -10.55 3.19
N ASN A 88 -8.49 -11.35 4.25
CA ASN A 88 -9.51 -11.18 5.26
C ASN A 88 -9.11 -10.09 6.27
N ASP A 89 -10.07 -9.62 7.08
CA ASP A 89 -9.78 -8.70 8.18
C ASP A 89 -8.70 -9.26 9.12
N LYS A 90 -7.73 -8.41 9.48
CA LYS A 90 -6.56 -8.72 10.34
C LYS A 90 -5.62 -9.78 9.78
N GLN A 91 -5.79 -10.20 8.54
CA GLN A 91 -4.86 -11.10 7.88
C GLN A 91 -3.54 -10.38 7.64
N THR A 92 -2.44 -11.11 7.80
CA THR A 92 -1.10 -10.66 7.42
C THR A 92 -0.59 -11.49 6.24
N THR A 93 0.24 -10.88 5.40
CA THR A 93 0.97 -11.61 4.35
C THR A 93 2.33 -10.99 4.13
N ASP A 94 3.31 -11.85 3.90
CA ASP A 94 4.65 -11.47 3.48
C ASP A 94 4.79 -11.61 1.96
N LYS A 95 5.51 -10.68 1.34
CA LYS A 95 5.80 -10.63 -0.09
C LYS A 95 7.30 -10.46 -0.28
N GLU A 96 8.02 -11.56 -0.07
CA GLU A 96 9.49 -11.62 -0.12
C GLU A 96 10.10 -10.99 -1.37
N GLN A 97 9.49 -11.18 -2.55
CA GLN A 97 9.95 -10.59 -3.81
C GLN A 97 10.02 -9.06 -3.76
N TYR A 98 9.13 -8.43 -3.00
CA TYR A 98 9.03 -6.98 -2.83
C TYR A 98 9.51 -6.53 -1.45
N LYS A 99 9.95 -7.46 -0.59
CA LYS A 99 10.32 -7.22 0.81
C LYS A 99 9.25 -6.48 1.61
N LEU A 100 7.98 -6.83 1.40
CA LEU A 100 6.85 -6.16 2.05
C LEU A 100 6.15 -7.09 3.03
N HIS A 101 5.84 -6.54 4.21
CA HIS A 101 4.89 -7.11 5.15
C HIS A 101 3.57 -6.33 5.06
N ILE A 102 2.45 -7.01 4.87
CA ILE A 102 1.15 -6.37 4.64
C ILE A 102 0.16 -6.82 5.71
N ILE A 103 -0.55 -5.87 6.31
CA ILE A 103 -1.60 -6.10 7.29
C ILE A 103 -2.91 -5.49 6.78
N ALA A 104 -3.96 -6.30 6.66
CA ALA A 104 -5.30 -5.86 6.29
C ALA A 104 -6.10 -5.44 7.53
N ASN A 105 -6.78 -4.29 7.44
CA ASN A 105 -7.72 -3.80 8.44
C ASN A 105 -9.03 -3.41 7.73
N LYS A 106 -10.08 -4.20 7.91
CA LYS A 106 -11.39 -3.91 7.32
C LYS A 106 -12.08 -2.80 8.12
N LEU A 107 -12.66 -1.80 7.44
CA LEU A 107 -13.47 -0.74 8.03
C LEU A 107 -14.96 -1.08 8.02
#